data_AF-A0A5P3AZJ7-F1
#
_entry.id   AF-A0A5P3AZJ7-F1
#
_cell.length_a   1.000
_cell.length_b   1.000
_cell.length_c   1.000
_cell.angle_alpha   90.00
_cell.angle_beta   90.00
_cell.angle_gamma   90.00
#
_symmetry.space_group_name_H-M   'P 1'
#
loop_
_entity.id
_entity.type
_entity.pdbx_description
1 polymer ?
#
loop_
_entity_poly.entity_id
_entity_poly.type
_entity_poly.pdbx_seq_one_letter_code
_entity_poly.pdbx_strand_id
1 'polypeptide(L)'
;MLYYDFYGYERFKACFGLEKRENGTVVRKNRILLNHLKNPALLRYCREHDDYTLLRIYDMADLQKKVMDAVIESGKGDKKLPYRVELIGKTYHSSRYQTDESKGVCEDLDKGSVRYINVERNRVFKMRAGKFMRELILETEIGKLLSPSVVNWIAGDVFTQQWCTYTHGYTPDIELHVNDDFRSIYDSDCCKGDFGSCMVDRERTSFYRDSVKAKAAYIIDKTGLIVARAILFTDVTDQDGKKWRLLERQYSSEGDDVLKRLLVDKLIQEDYIDGYKVIGASCHDANSFVDVCGNSLSDRKFEIDCELELEDTLSYQDSFKWYSYSRNKAYNYENSGTSYNLDTTDLNLYGDDNEDDGEWDSYHQYYCDDTRLCYRNGIEIRVDSDNLDDFVWIESTQEYHHENDCVCCDECGTDILEDDAMYSEVTEEYYCCKKCMEKAEDEFKRKNWYYSEYDDEWYESLDDITCIHIWNESEGIYEEKSISIDTLDGLIENEDVWEFGEDVFDKVNPSTNLPYGYKLKKEMNHEYAIVEEAV
;
A
#
# COMPACT_ATOMS: atom_id res chain seq x y z
N MET A 1 -14.39 -35.38 11.36
CA MET A 1 -13.33 -35.86 10.45
C MET A 1 -13.82 -36.97 9.51
N LEU A 2 -14.77 -37.83 9.91
CA LEU A 2 -15.26 -38.94 9.06
C LEU A 2 -15.93 -38.54 7.73
N TYR A 3 -16.39 -37.29 7.58
CA TYR A 3 -17.07 -36.81 6.37
C TYR A 3 -16.18 -36.07 5.38
N TYR A 4 -14.92 -35.81 5.75
CA TYR A 4 -14.01 -35.00 4.95
C TYR A 4 -12.85 -35.86 4.46
N ASP A 5 -12.63 -35.88 3.14
CA ASP A 5 -11.56 -36.65 2.49
C ASP A 5 -10.22 -35.89 2.55
N PHE A 6 -9.81 -35.51 3.77
CA PHE A 6 -8.47 -34.99 4.00
C PHE A 6 -7.59 -36.19 4.36
N TYR A 7 -6.63 -36.50 3.49
CA TYR A 7 -5.62 -37.56 3.66
C TYR A 7 -4.64 -37.24 4.82
N GLY A 8 -5.15 -37.05 6.04
CA GLY A 8 -4.40 -36.76 7.25
C GLY A 8 -4.35 -35.28 7.66
N TYR A 9 -3.69 -35.05 8.80
CA TYR A 9 -3.58 -33.73 9.46
C TYR A 9 -2.75 -32.72 8.65
N GLU A 10 -1.70 -33.17 7.96
CA GLU A 10 -0.84 -32.29 7.17
C GLU A 10 -1.59 -31.62 6.03
N ARG A 11 -2.43 -32.36 5.30
CA ARG A 11 -3.27 -31.79 4.24
C ARG A 11 -4.30 -30.82 4.79
N PHE A 12 -4.88 -31.12 5.96
CA PHE A 12 -5.77 -30.19 6.65
C PHE A 12 -5.04 -28.89 7.05
N LYS A 13 -3.81 -28.98 7.56
CA LYS A 13 -2.99 -27.82 7.95
C LYS A 13 -2.54 -27.02 6.72
N ALA A 14 -2.25 -27.66 5.60
CA ALA A 14 -1.96 -26.98 4.35
C ALA A 14 -3.16 -26.14 3.86
N CYS A 15 -4.37 -26.72 3.90
CA CYS A 15 -5.59 -26.04 3.45
C CYS A 15 -6.12 -24.99 4.45
N PHE A 16 -6.04 -25.24 5.76
CA PHE A 16 -6.73 -24.46 6.80
C PHE A 16 -5.84 -24.07 7.98
N GLY A 17 -4.53 -24.12 7.79
CA GLY A 17 -3.54 -23.70 8.78
C GLY A 17 -3.64 -22.22 9.12
N LEU A 18 -2.91 -21.83 10.16
CA LEU A 18 -2.72 -20.42 10.50
C LEU A 18 -1.55 -19.86 9.69
N GLU A 19 -1.70 -18.64 9.19
CA GLU A 19 -0.66 -17.87 8.52
C GLU A 19 -0.50 -16.52 9.22
N LYS A 20 0.75 -16.07 9.36
CA LYS A 20 1.07 -14.73 9.85
C LYS A 20 1.19 -13.82 8.64
N ARG A 21 0.46 -12.70 8.65
CA ARG A 21 0.65 -11.61 7.69
C ARG A 21 1.82 -10.73 8.12
N GLU A 22 2.35 -9.95 7.19
CA GLU A 22 3.47 -9.01 7.41
C GLU A 22 3.20 -8.04 8.57
N ASN A 23 1.94 -7.64 8.77
CA ASN A 23 1.49 -6.81 9.89
C ASN A 23 1.35 -7.56 11.23
N GLY A 24 1.90 -8.76 11.37
CA GLY A 24 1.86 -9.59 12.59
C GLY A 24 0.52 -10.29 12.86
N THR A 25 -0.53 -10.06 12.05
CA THR A 25 -1.86 -10.67 12.27
C THR A 25 -1.85 -12.15 11.89
N VAL A 26 -2.31 -13.01 12.80
CA VAL A 26 -2.50 -14.44 12.53
C VAL A 26 -3.91 -14.67 11.97
N VAL A 27 -4.01 -15.08 10.70
CA VAL A 27 -5.28 -15.43 10.06
C VAL A 27 -5.30 -16.91 9.70
N ARG A 28 -6.50 -17.45 9.45
CA ARG A 28 -6.68 -18.85 9.04
C ARG A 28 -6.89 -18.93 7.54
N LYS A 29 -6.11 -19.79 6.88
CA LYS A 29 -6.25 -20.11 5.45
C LYS A 29 -7.65 -20.62 5.13
N ASN A 30 -8.18 -20.25 3.96
CA ASN A 30 -9.45 -20.73 3.41
C ASN A 30 -10.62 -20.72 4.41
N ARG A 31 -10.73 -19.64 5.20
CA ARG A 31 -11.76 -19.50 6.26
C ARG A 31 -13.18 -19.71 5.74
N ILE A 32 -13.49 -19.25 4.53
CA ILE A 32 -14.81 -19.40 3.89
C ILE A 32 -15.12 -20.88 3.63
N LEU A 33 -14.20 -21.60 2.98
CA LEU A 33 -14.32 -23.04 2.75
C LEU A 33 -14.42 -23.82 4.08
N LEU A 34 -13.62 -23.46 5.09
CA LEU A 34 -13.70 -24.11 6.39
C LEU A 34 -15.08 -23.91 7.06
N ASN A 35 -15.65 -22.72 6.95
CA ASN A 35 -16.99 -22.42 7.47
C ASN A 35 -18.09 -23.16 6.69
N HIS A 36 -17.94 -23.30 5.37
CA HIS A 36 -18.82 -24.12 4.53
C HIS A 36 -18.86 -25.56 5.01
N LEU A 37 -17.68 -26.17 5.11
CA LEU A 37 -17.53 -27.57 5.51
C LEU A 37 -18.10 -27.82 6.91
N LYS A 38 -17.86 -26.92 7.86
CA LYS A 38 -18.33 -27.06 9.24
C LYS A 38 -19.82 -26.76 9.47
N ASN A 39 -20.56 -26.38 8.43
CA ASN A 39 -21.92 -25.91 8.60
C ASN A 39 -22.87 -27.04 9.06
N PRO A 40 -23.48 -26.95 10.27
CA PRO A 40 -24.32 -28.01 10.81
C PRO A 40 -25.56 -28.32 9.95
N ALA A 41 -26.16 -27.31 9.33
CA ALA A 41 -27.34 -27.48 8.48
C ALA A 41 -27.00 -28.31 7.22
N LEU A 42 -25.89 -27.97 6.57
CA LEU A 42 -25.37 -28.71 5.42
C LEU A 42 -24.99 -30.14 5.80
N LEU A 43 -24.29 -30.33 6.92
CA LEU A 43 -23.91 -31.66 7.42
C LEU A 43 -25.14 -32.54 7.69
N ARG A 44 -26.19 -31.96 8.29
CA ARG A 44 -27.45 -32.67 8.52
C ARG A 44 -28.12 -33.06 7.21
N TYR A 45 -28.22 -32.13 6.26
CA TYR A 45 -28.80 -32.38 4.94
C TYR A 45 -28.07 -33.50 4.20
N CYS A 46 -26.74 -33.45 4.14
CA CYS A 46 -25.93 -34.49 3.50
C CYS A 46 -26.15 -35.87 4.13
N ARG A 47 -26.29 -35.95 5.45
CA ARG A 47 -26.59 -37.21 6.16
C ARG A 47 -27.99 -37.73 5.89
N GLU A 48 -28.98 -36.85 5.79
CA GLU A 48 -30.38 -37.22 5.53
C GLU A 48 -30.59 -37.70 4.08
N HIS A 49 -29.78 -37.21 3.13
CA HIS A 49 -29.90 -37.53 1.70
C HIS A 49 -28.83 -38.50 1.18
N ASP A 50 -27.86 -38.89 2.01
CA ASP A 50 -26.68 -39.71 1.65
C ASP A 50 -25.86 -39.16 0.47
N ASP A 51 -25.86 -37.82 0.30
CA ASP A 51 -25.07 -37.11 -0.71
C ASP A 51 -24.09 -36.14 -0.03
N TYR A 52 -22.80 -36.42 -0.20
CA TYR A 52 -21.69 -35.66 0.40
C TYR A 52 -20.93 -34.81 -0.64
N THR A 53 -21.46 -34.64 -1.85
CA THR A 53 -20.79 -33.92 -2.94
C THR A 53 -20.42 -32.48 -2.54
N LEU A 54 -21.31 -31.79 -1.82
CA LEU A 54 -21.08 -30.43 -1.30
C LEU A 54 -20.11 -30.35 -0.11
N LEU A 55 -19.66 -31.49 0.42
CA LEU A 55 -18.64 -31.58 1.48
C LEU A 55 -17.29 -32.09 0.95
N ARG A 56 -17.27 -32.72 -0.23
CA ARG A 56 -16.06 -33.18 -0.92
C ARG A 56 -15.50 -32.06 -1.81
N ILE A 57 -15.05 -30.98 -1.18
CA ILE A 57 -14.54 -29.78 -1.83
C ILE A 57 -13.13 -29.49 -1.34
N TYR A 58 -12.20 -29.31 -2.27
CA TYR A 58 -10.76 -29.25 -1.95
C TYR A 58 -10.16 -27.84 -2.00
N ASP A 59 -10.77 -26.93 -2.76
CA ASP A 59 -10.31 -25.55 -2.92
C ASP A 59 -11.49 -24.59 -3.16
N MET A 60 -11.18 -23.30 -3.30
CA MET A 60 -12.17 -22.23 -3.48
C MET A 60 -12.84 -22.27 -4.88
N ALA A 61 -12.14 -22.71 -5.92
CA ALA A 61 -12.71 -22.78 -7.27
C ALA A 61 -13.75 -23.91 -7.37
N ASP A 62 -13.41 -25.08 -6.82
CA ASP A 62 -14.32 -26.21 -6.67
C ASP A 62 -15.52 -25.85 -5.78
N LEU A 63 -15.29 -25.05 -4.72
CA LEU A 63 -16.37 -24.51 -3.88
C LEU A 63 -17.34 -23.66 -4.69
N GLN A 64 -16.84 -22.69 -5.45
CA GLN A 64 -17.67 -21.82 -6.28
C GLN A 64 -18.50 -22.66 -7.26
N LYS A 65 -17.84 -23.55 -8.01
CA LYS A 65 -18.48 -24.33 -9.06
C LYS A 65 -19.58 -25.24 -8.50
N LYS A 66 -19.23 -26.10 -7.55
CA LYS A 66 -20.18 -27.08 -6.99
C LYS A 66 -21.35 -26.43 -6.28
N VAL A 67 -21.12 -25.35 -5.53
CA VAL A 67 -22.21 -24.63 -4.86
C VAL A 67 -23.12 -23.97 -5.87
N MET A 68 -22.59 -23.30 -6.89
CA MET A 68 -23.41 -22.65 -7.92
C MET A 68 -24.21 -23.65 -8.74
N ASP A 69 -23.60 -24.78 -9.13
CA ASP A 69 -24.28 -25.84 -9.87
C ASP A 69 -25.41 -26.46 -9.01
N ALA A 70 -25.16 -26.70 -7.72
CA ALA A 70 -26.18 -27.20 -6.81
C ALA A 70 -27.32 -26.20 -6.54
N VAL A 71 -27.03 -24.90 -6.46
CA VAL A 71 -28.06 -23.84 -6.35
C VAL A 71 -28.93 -23.82 -7.61
N ILE A 72 -28.31 -23.86 -8.79
CA ILE A 72 -29.04 -23.86 -10.07
C ILE A 72 -29.93 -25.09 -10.18
N GLU A 73 -29.39 -26.28 -9.91
CA GLU A 73 -30.16 -27.52 -10.00
C GLU A 73 -31.25 -27.61 -8.91
N SER A 74 -31.00 -27.10 -7.70
CA SER A 74 -32.00 -27.02 -6.64
C SER A 74 -33.18 -26.11 -6.98
N GLY A 75 -32.95 -25.04 -7.75
CA GLY A 75 -34.03 -24.21 -8.25
C GLY A 75 -34.81 -24.85 -9.39
N LYS A 76 -34.13 -25.66 -10.21
CA LYS A 76 -34.70 -26.32 -11.37
C LYS A 76 -35.65 -27.43 -10.95
N GLY A 77 -36.94 -27.23 -11.21
CA GLY A 77 -37.99 -28.19 -10.87
C GLY A 77 -38.64 -27.97 -9.50
N ASP A 78 -38.20 -26.98 -8.72
CA ASP A 78 -38.96 -26.53 -7.55
C ASP A 78 -40.21 -25.77 -8.04
N LYS A 79 -41.39 -26.36 -7.79
CA LYS A 79 -42.68 -25.77 -8.15
C LYS A 79 -42.92 -24.41 -7.47
N LYS A 80 -42.19 -24.09 -6.40
CA LYS A 80 -42.25 -22.79 -5.71
C LYS A 80 -41.45 -21.70 -6.42
N LEU A 81 -40.55 -22.05 -7.33
CA LEU A 81 -39.67 -21.13 -8.06
C LEU A 81 -39.99 -21.18 -9.58
N PRO A 82 -41.23 -20.84 -10.00
CA PRO A 82 -41.66 -21.07 -11.38
C PRO A 82 -41.03 -20.13 -12.40
N TYR A 83 -40.46 -19.00 -11.97
CA TYR A 83 -39.98 -17.96 -12.88
C TYR A 83 -38.51 -18.12 -13.20
N ARG A 84 -38.18 -17.86 -14.47
CA ARG A 84 -36.84 -18.05 -15.03
C ARG A 84 -36.05 -16.74 -15.01
N VAL A 85 -34.82 -16.80 -14.53
CA VAL A 85 -33.89 -15.67 -14.44
C VAL A 85 -32.60 -16.05 -15.17
N GLU A 86 -32.35 -15.45 -16.34
CA GLU A 86 -31.14 -15.68 -17.13
C GLU A 86 -30.08 -14.62 -16.81
N LEU A 87 -28.92 -15.05 -16.31
CA LEU A 87 -27.78 -14.17 -16.02
C LEU A 87 -26.49 -14.86 -16.47
N ILE A 88 -25.65 -14.16 -17.24
CA ILE A 88 -24.33 -14.65 -17.69
C ILE A 88 -24.42 -16.06 -18.33
N GLY A 89 -25.39 -16.25 -19.23
CA GLY A 89 -25.62 -17.54 -19.89
C GLY A 89 -26.16 -18.67 -18.99
N LYS A 90 -26.32 -18.44 -17.68
CA LYS A 90 -26.88 -19.41 -16.73
C LYS A 90 -28.34 -19.11 -16.45
N THR A 91 -29.13 -20.16 -16.21
CA THR A 91 -30.54 -20.05 -15.87
C THR A 91 -30.74 -20.37 -14.39
N TYR A 92 -31.27 -19.39 -13.66
CA TYR A 92 -31.71 -19.48 -12.27
C TYR A 92 -33.24 -19.48 -12.21
N HIS A 93 -33.78 -19.82 -11.03
CA HIS A 93 -35.21 -19.90 -10.78
C HIS A 93 -35.60 -19.08 -9.54
N SER A 94 -36.71 -18.34 -9.61
CA SER A 94 -37.22 -17.51 -8.53
C SER A 94 -38.75 -17.59 -8.44
N SER A 95 -39.28 -17.29 -7.25
CA SER A 95 -40.70 -17.08 -6.97
C SER A 95 -41.15 -15.65 -7.24
N ARG A 96 -40.23 -14.69 -7.35
CA ARG A 96 -40.54 -13.25 -7.38
C ARG A 96 -39.98 -12.53 -8.60
N TYR A 97 -38.95 -13.08 -9.23
CA TYR A 97 -38.16 -12.39 -10.25
C TYR A 97 -38.11 -13.20 -11.54
N GLN A 98 -38.11 -12.48 -12.66
CA GLN A 98 -37.78 -13.03 -13.98
C GLN A 98 -36.95 -12.03 -14.77
N THR A 99 -36.27 -12.48 -15.81
CA THR A 99 -35.55 -11.62 -16.75
C THR A 99 -36.33 -11.47 -18.05
N ASP A 100 -36.19 -10.31 -18.69
CA ASP A 100 -36.63 -10.10 -20.07
C ASP A 100 -35.51 -10.46 -21.07
N GLU A 101 -35.68 -10.06 -22.33
CA GLU A 101 -34.71 -10.26 -23.41
C GLU A 101 -33.33 -9.63 -23.12
N SER A 102 -33.26 -8.66 -22.21
CA SER A 102 -32.00 -8.03 -21.79
C SER A 102 -31.17 -8.92 -20.86
N LYS A 103 -31.71 -10.08 -20.42
CA LYS A 103 -31.00 -11.08 -19.59
C LYS A 103 -30.25 -10.47 -18.40
N GLY A 104 -30.92 -9.51 -17.75
CA GLY A 104 -30.42 -8.82 -16.57
C GLY A 104 -29.65 -7.53 -16.84
N VAL A 105 -29.24 -7.22 -18.08
CA VAL A 105 -28.48 -6.00 -18.39
C VAL A 105 -29.36 -4.75 -18.23
N CYS A 106 -28.87 -3.71 -17.56
CA CYS A 106 -29.59 -2.46 -17.38
C CYS A 106 -29.55 -1.59 -18.64
N GLU A 107 -30.65 -0.88 -18.92
CA GLU A 107 -30.77 0.06 -20.06
C GLU A 107 -29.75 1.21 -19.99
N ASP A 108 -29.41 1.65 -18.78
CA ASP A 108 -28.42 2.70 -18.51
C ASP A 108 -26.98 2.16 -18.42
N LEU A 109 -26.77 0.88 -18.75
CA LEU A 109 -25.48 0.18 -18.64
C LEU A 109 -24.84 0.29 -17.24
N ASP A 110 -25.67 0.36 -16.19
CA ASP A 110 -25.21 0.29 -14.80
C ASP A 110 -24.56 -1.08 -14.52
N LYS A 111 -23.22 -1.08 -14.52
CA LYS A 111 -22.38 -2.27 -14.36
C LYS A 111 -22.46 -2.91 -12.98
N GLY A 112 -22.95 -2.17 -11.98
CA GLY A 112 -23.09 -2.66 -10.61
C GLY A 112 -24.44 -3.33 -10.32
N SER A 113 -25.39 -3.26 -11.26
CA SER A 113 -26.79 -3.62 -11.03
C SER A 113 -27.32 -4.62 -12.04
N VAL A 114 -28.27 -5.44 -11.59
CA VAL A 114 -29.06 -6.35 -12.42
C VAL A 114 -30.47 -5.77 -12.59
N ARG A 115 -30.90 -5.65 -13.85
CA ARG A 115 -32.29 -5.40 -14.27
C ARG A 115 -33.11 -6.68 -14.07
N TYR A 116 -34.32 -6.56 -13.56
CA TYR A 116 -35.22 -7.68 -13.42
C TYR A 116 -36.68 -7.24 -13.48
N ILE A 117 -37.58 -8.15 -13.84
CA ILE A 117 -39.02 -7.96 -13.71
C ILE A 117 -39.44 -8.51 -12.35
N ASN A 118 -40.02 -7.67 -11.50
CA ASN A 118 -40.73 -8.13 -10.32
C ASN A 118 -42.11 -8.64 -10.75
N VAL A 119 -42.38 -9.93 -10.56
CA VAL A 119 -43.58 -10.57 -11.10
C VAL A 119 -44.85 -10.08 -10.40
N GLU A 120 -44.80 -9.88 -9.08
CA GLU A 120 -45.94 -9.38 -8.30
C GLU A 120 -46.38 -7.98 -8.77
N ARG A 121 -45.42 -7.10 -9.07
CA ARG A 121 -45.69 -5.73 -9.54
C ARG A 121 -45.81 -5.61 -11.05
N ASN A 122 -45.46 -6.67 -11.78
CA ASN A 122 -45.34 -6.72 -13.24
C ASN A 122 -44.61 -5.48 -13.82
N ARG A 123 -43.48 -5.11 -13.19
CA ARG A 123 -42.68 -3.93 -13.54
C ARG A 123 -41.19 -4.23 -13.49
N VAL A 124 -40.44 -3.54 -14.34
CA VAL A 124 -38.97 -3.60 -14.38
C VAL A 124 -38.38 -2.76 -13.24
N PHE A 125 -37.38 -3.31 -12.59
CA PHE A 125 -36.57 -2.67 -11.56
C PHE A 125 -35.09 -3.00 -11.80
N LYS A 126 -34.21 -2.31 -11.07
CA LYS A 126 -32.80 -2.68 -10.96
C LYS A 126 -32.38 -2.79 -9.50
N MET A 127 -31.44 -3.66 -9.21
CA MET A 127 -30.82 -3.78 -7.89
C MET A 127 -29.35 -4.18 -8.00
N ARG A 128 -28.55 -3.86 -6.98
CA ARG A 128 -27.12 -4.23 -6.94
C ARG A 128 -26.95 -5.74 -7.21
N ALA A 129 -26.01 -6.09 -8.09
CA ALA A 129 -25.81 -7.45 -8.60
C ALA A 129 -25.64 -8.49 -7.49
N GLY A 130 -24.74 -8.23 -6.53
CA GLY A 130 -24.55 -9.12 -5.39
C GLY A 130 -25.76 -9.23 -4.48
N LYS A 131 -26.58 -8.18 -4.35
CA LYS A 131 -27.86 -8.27 -3.62
C LYS A 131 -28.84 -9.19 -4.35
N PHE A 132 -28.96 -9.05 -5.67
CA PHE A 132 -29.86 -9.88 -6.48
C PHE A 132 -29.47 -11.34 -6.42
N MET A 133 -28.19 -11.66 -6.66
CA MET A 133 -27.71 -13.03 -6.63
C MET A 133 -27.88 -13.67 -5.25
N ARG A 134 -27.65 -12.90 -4.18
CA ARG A 134 -27.91 -13.35 -2.82
C ARG A 134 -29.39 -13.72 -2.62
N GLU A 135 -30.33 -12.93 -3.14
CA GLU A 135 -31.75 -13.25 -3.05
C GLU A 135 -32.08 -14.53 -3.81
N LEU A 136 -31.58 -14.71 -5.04
CA LEU A 136 -31.78 -15.92 -5.84
C LEU A 136 -31.25 -17.17 -5.12
N ILE A 137 -30.02 -17.12 -4.60
CA ILE A 137 -29.42 -18.23 -3.85
C ILE A 137 -30.35 -18.62 -2.68
N LEU A 138 -30.76 -17.64 -1.87
CA LEU A 138 -31.55 -17.90 -0.66
C LEU A 138 -32.99 -18.31 -0.92
N GLU A 139 -33.49 -18.22 -2.14
CA GLU A 139 -34.80 -18.78 -2.51
C GLU A 139 -34.77 -20.31 -2.61
N THR A 140 -33.63 -20.87 -3.05
CA THR A 140 -33.45 -22.31 -3.26
C THR A 140 -33.35 -23.10 -1.95
N GLU A 141 -33.60 -24.42 -2.00
CA GLU A 141 -33.44 -25.29 -0.84
C GLU A 141 -31.96 -25.37 -0.43
N ILE A 142 -31.07 -25.62 -1.38
CA ILE A 142 -29.62 -25.70 -1.14
C ILE A 142 -29.07 -24.37 -0.60
N GLY A 143 -29.47 -23.24 -1.18
CA GLY A 143 -28.94 -21.94 -0.77
C GLY A 143 -29.28 -21.56 0.69
N LYS A 144 -30.41 -22.02 1.22
CA LYS A 144 -30.78 -21.85 2.65
C LYS A 144 -29.89 -22.65 3.60
N LEU A 145 -29.24 -23.70 3.10
CA LEU A 145 -28.31 -24.53 3.87
C LEU A 145 -26.90 -23.95 3.88
N LEU A 146 -26.57 -23.01 3.00
CA LEU A 146 -25.24 -22.42 2.90
C LEU A 146 -24.96 -21.47 4.07
N SER A 147 -23.68 -21.37 4.45
CA SER A 147 -23.29 -20.41 5.49
C SER A 147 -23.37 -18.97 4.96
N PRO A 148 -23.67 -17.97 5.81
CA PRO A 148 -23.69 -16.57 5.38
C PRO A 148 -22.38 -16.11 4.74
N SER A 149 -21.23 -16.61 5.23
CA SER A 149 -19.92 -16.30 4.65
C SER A 149 -19.78 -16.76 3.20
N VAL A 150 -20.27 -17.96 2.89
CA VAL A 150 -20.22 -18.52 1.51
C VAL A 150 -21.16 -17.74 0.60
N VAL A 151 -22.38 -17.46 1.05
CA VAL A 151 -23.36 -16.70 0.26
C VAL A 151 -22.85 -15.29 -0.02
N ASN A 152 -22.29 -14.62 0.99
CA ASN A 152 -21.75 -13.27 0.82
C ASN A 152 -20.54 -13.25 -0.12
N TRP A 153 -19.65 -14.24 -0.04
CA TRP A 153 -18.52 -14.34 -0.96
C TRP A 153 -18.96 -14.62 -2.40
N ILE A 154 -19.83 -15.62 -2.61
CA ILE A 154 -20.34 -15.98 -3.94
C ILE A 154 -21.10 -14.80 -4.57
N ALA A 155 -22.00 -14.16 -3.82
CA ALA A 155 -22.83 -13.11 -4.38
C ALA A 155 -22.11 -11.75 -4.42
N GLY A 156 -21.48 -11.37 -3.32
CA GLY A 156 -20.87 -10.05 -3.11
C GLY A 156 -19.54 -9.87 -3.80
N ASP A 157 -18.70 -10.90 -3.85
CA ASP A 157 -17.36 -10.79 -4.43
C ASP A 157 -17.37 -11.41 -5.84
N VAL A 158 -17.62 -12.71 -5.92
CA VAL A 158 -17.49 -13.49 -7.16
C VAL A 158 -18.49 -13.06 -8.22
N PHE A 159 -19.79 -13.13 -7.92
CA PHE A 159 -20.83 -12.80 -8.91
C PHE A 159 -20.83 -11.32 -9.25
N THR A 160 -20.55 -10.44 -8.29
CA THR A 160 -20.52 -8.99 -8.57
C THR A 160 -19.39 -8.65 -9.53
N GLN A 161 -18.20 -9.25 -9.37
CA GLN A 161 -17.10 -9.11 -10.34
C GLN A 161 -17.49 -9.68 -11.71
N GLN A 162 -18.00 -10.92 -11.76
CA GLN A 162 -18.43 -11.55 -13.01
C GLN A 162 -19.51 -10.74 -13.73
N TRP A 163 -20.46 -10.19 -12.98
CA TRP A 163 -21.54 -9.35 -13.52
C TRP A 163 -21.02 -8.01 -14.05
N CYS A 164 -20.13 -7.37 -13.28
CA CYS A 164 -19.48 -6.14 -13.70
C CYS A 164 -18.75 -6.37 -15.03
N THR A 165 -17.99 -7.45 -15.17
CA THR A 165 -17.32 -7.76 -16.44
C THR A 165 -18.30 -8.10 -17.56
N TYR A 166 -19.29 -8.95 -17.30
CA TYR A 166 -20.30 -9.31 -18.28
C TYR A 166 -21.01 -8.07 -18.85
N THR A 167 -21.38 -7.12 -17.98
CA THR A 167 -22.01 -5.85 -18.39
C THR A 167 -21.04 -4.90 -19.08
N HIS A 168 -19.74 -4.91 -18.73
CA HIS A 168 -18.72 -4.20 -19.49
C HIS A 168 -18.63 -4.69 -20.95
N GLY A 169 -18.93 -5.96 -21.22
CA GLY A 169 -19.00 -6.50 -22.58
C GLY A 169 -20.08 -5.89 -23.46
N TYR A 170 -21.08 -5.25 -22.86
CA TYR A 170 -22.12 -4.48 -23.55
C TYR A 170 -21.75 -3.01 -23.74
N THR A 171 -20.53 -2.60 -23.38
CA THR A 171 -20.05 -1.26 -23.72
C THR A 171 -19.89 -1.22 -25.25
N PRO A 172 -20.68 -0.41 -25.97
CA PRO A 172 -20.71 -0.42 -27.44
C PRO A 172 -19.40 0.03 -28.10
N ASP A 173 -18.47 0.53 -27.29
CA ASP A 173 -17.23 1.17 -27.68
C ASP A 173 -16.00 0.27 -27.53
N ILE A 174 -16.16 -1.05 -27.30
CA ILE A 174 -15.05 -1.99 -27.13
C ILE A 174 -15.05 -3.05 -28.23
N GLU A 175 -14.05 -2.98 -29.12
CA GLU A 175 -13.85 -3.86 -30.27
C GLU A 175 -12.76 -4.91 -29.96
N LEU A 176 -13.01 -6.18 -30.32
CA LEU A 176 -12.04 -7.27 -30.19
C LEU A 176 -11.24 -7.40 -31.49
N HIS A 177 -9.93 -7.55 -31.36
CA HIS A 177 -9.03 -7.87 -32.46
C HIS A 177 -8.23 -9.14 -32.14
N VAL A 178 -8.17 -10.05 -33.11
CA VAL A 178 -7.29 -11.23 -33.10
C VAL A 178 -6.58 -11.29 -34.45
N ASN A 179 -5.30 -10.93 -34.49
CA ASN A 179 -4.55 -10.75 -35.73
C ASN A 179 -3.03 -10.94 -35.51
N ASP A 180 -2.23 -10.54 -36.50
CA ASP A 180 -0.75 -10.63 -36.47
C ASP A 180 -0.08 -9.32 -36.04
N ASP A 181 -0.84 -8.37 -35.47
CA ASP A 181 -0.33 -7.06 -35.05
C ASP A 181 0.29 -7.13 -33.64
N PHE A 182 1.42 -7.84 -33.56
CA PHE A 182 2.20 -7.92 -32.32
C PHE A 182 2.83 -6.58 -31.95
N ARG A 183 3.05 -5.68 -32.92
CA ARG A 183 3.69 -4.39 -32.70
C ARG A 183 2.79 -3.50 -31.85
N SER A 184 1.56 -3.25 -32.30
CA SER A 184 0.68 -2.32 -31.57
C SER A 184 0.37 -2.79 -30.17
N ILE A 185 0.31 -4.10 -29.93
CA ILE A 185 0.11 -4.59 -28.56
C ILE A 185 1.32 -4.36 -27.66
N TYR A 186 2.53 -4.00 -28.11
CA TYR A 186 3.67 -3.67 -27.23
C TYR A 186 4.14 -2.22 -27.35
N ASP A 187 3.46 -1.42 -28.17
CA ASP A 187 3.75 0.00 -28.40
C ASP A 187 2.97 0.85 -27.40
N SER A 188 3.67 1.60 -26.54
CA SER A 188 3.04 2.43 -25.51
C SER A 188 2.15 3.53 -26.08
N ASP A 189 2.45 4.06 -27.28
CA ASP A 189 1.61 5.05 -27.96
C ASP A 189 0.26 4.47 -28.43
N CYS A 190 0.19 3.15 -28.62
CA CYS A 190 -1.03 2.42 -28.96
C CYS A 190 -1.84 2.00 -27.72
N CYS A 191 -1.26 2.06 -26.52
CA CYS A 191 -1.85 1.58 -25.27
C CYS A 191 -2.41 2.72 -24.42
N LYS A 192 -3.51 2.44 -23.72
CA LYS A 192 -4.11 3.39 -22.79
C LYS A 192 -3.55 3.21 -21.38
N GLY A 193 -2.65 4.09 -20.95
CA GLY A 193 -2.04 4.02 -19.61
C GLY A 193 -1.03 2.88 -19.49
N ASP A 194 -0.62 2.56 -18.26
CA ASP A 194 0.41 1.56 -18.01
C ASP A 194 -0.17 0.13 -17.95
N PHE A 195 0.55 -0.82 -18.53
CA PHE A 195 0.19 -2.24 -18.56
C PHE A 195 1.09 -3.09 -17.64
N GLY A 196 2.13 -2.51 -17.03
CA GLY A 196 3.02 -3.19 -16.09
C GLY A 196 3.78 -4.36 -16.73
N SER A 197 4.26 -4.18 -17.95
CA SER A 197 4.91 -5.21 -18.76
C SER A 197 6.32 -4.79 -19.17
N CYS A 198 7.32 -5.61 -18.81
CA CYS A 198 8.74 -5.38 -19.14
C CYS A 198 9.05 -5.42 -20.65
N MET A 199 8.10 -5.86 -21.47
CA MET A 199 8.26 -6.04 -22.91
C MET A 199 7.74 -4.84 -23.74
N VAL A 200 7.17 -3.82 -23.08
CA VAL A 200 6.70 -2.59 -23.75
C VAL A 200 7.88 -1.85 -24.36
N ASP A 201 7.72 -1.40 -25.61
CA ASP A 201 8.69 -0.62 -26.38
C ASP A 201 10.08 -1.28 -26.56
N ARG A 202 10.20 -2.58 -26.31
CA ARG A 202 11.47 -3.33 -26.46
C ARG A 202 11.74 -3.83 -27.89
N GLU A 203 10.81 -3.62 -28.83
CA GLU A 203 10.87 -4.10 -30.22
C GLU A 203 10.99 -5.64 -30.41
N ARG A 204 10.66 -6.43 -29.38
CA ARG A 204 10.85 -7.90 -29.34
C ARG A 204 9.71 -8.73 -29.97
N THR A 205 9.00 -8.14 -30.91
CA THR A 205 7.75 -8.73 -31.46
C THR A 205 8.00 -9.82 -32.50
N SER A 206 9.21 -9.88 -33.07
CA SER A 206 9.63 -10.92 -34.03
C SER A 206 9.49 -12.33 -33.44
N PHE A 207 9.75 -12.52 -32.15
CA PHE A 207 9.56 -13.80 -31.47
C PHE A 207 8.18 -14.41 -31.75
N TYR A 208 7.10 -13.64 -31.55
CA TYR A 208 5.74 -14.15 -31.74
C TYR A 208 5.33 -14.27 -33.20
N ARG A 209 5.98 -13.51 -34.09
CA ARG A 209 5.70 -13.53 -35.52
C ARG A 209 6.38 -14.72 -36.21
N ASP A 210 7.61 -15.01 -35.82
CA ASP A 210 8.53 -15.86 -36.58
C ASP A 210 8.80 -17.19 -35.85
N SER A 211 8.87 -17.19 -34.52
CA SER A 211 9.33 -18.35 -33.74
C SER A 211 8.22 -19.27 -33.27
N VAL A 212 7.01 -18.76 -33.01
CA VAL A 212 5.89 -19.55 -32.47
C VAL A 212 4.59 -19.30 -33.23
N LYS A 213 3.71 -20.30 -33.29
CA LYS A 213 2.36 -20.11 -33.86
C LYS A 213 1.43 -19.37 -32.91
N ALA A 214 1.45 -18.04 -32.98
CA ALA A 214 0.66 -17.17 -32.13
C ALA A 214 -0.19 -16.16 -32.92
N LYS A 215 -1.09 -15.48 -32.21
CA LYS A 215 -1.81 -14.27 -32.64
C LYS A 215 -1.79 -13.25 -31.51
N ALA A 216 -1.80 -11.96 -31.86
CA ALA A 216 -2.09 -10.89 -30.93
C ALA A 216 -3.60 -10.85 -30.68
N ALA A 217 -4.01 -10.84 -29.41
CA ALA A 217 -5.41 -10.71 -29.01
C ALA A 217 -5.57 -9.49 -28.10
N TYR A 218 -6.39 -8.53 -28.49
CA TYR A 218 -6.54 -7.29 -27.74
C TYR A 218 -7.92 -6.65 -27.95
N ILE A 219 -8.28 -5.77 -27.02
CA ILE A 219 -9.47 -4.93 -27.12
C ILE A 219 -9.09 -3.45 -27.14
N ILE A 220 -9.74 -2.70 -28.03
CA ILE A 220 -9.59 -1.23 -28.13
C ILE A 220 -10.83 -0.54 -27.58
N ASP A 221 -10.67 0.66 -27.03
CA ASP A 221 -11.80 1.51 -26.63
C ASP A 221 -12.20 2.52 -27.73
N LYS A 222 -13.22 3.37 -27.47
CA LYS A 222 -13.66 4.44 -28.39
C LYS A 222 -12.58 5.43 -28.82
N THR A 223 -11.49 5.54 -28.08
CA THR A 223 -10.37 6.43 -28.43
C THR A 223 -9.42 5.77 -29.43
N GLY A 224 -9.62 4.50 -29.74
CA GLY A 224 -8.77 3.69 -30.61
C GLY A 224 -7.55 3.10 -29.90
N LEU A 225 -7.42 3.32 -28.58
CA LEU A 225 -6.31 2.81 -27.78
C LEU A 225 -6.62 1.41 -27.23
N ILE A 226 -5.58 0.59 -27.17
CA ILE A 226 -5.63 -0.75 -26.56
C ILE A 226 -5.80 -0.60 -25.06
N VAL A 227 -6.78 -1.31 -24.49
CA VAL A 227 -7.09 -1.30 -23.05
C VAL A 227 -6.86 -2.64 -22.36
N ALA A 228 -6.81 -3.74 -23.12
CA ALA A 228 -6.29 -5.03 -22.67
C ALA A 228 -5.73 -5.83 -23.84
N ARG A 229 -4.71 -6.66 -23.55
CA ARG A 229 -3.97 -7.46 -24.54
C ARG A 229 -3.50 -8.80 -23.97
N ALA A 230 -3.25 -9.76 -24.86
CA ALA A 230 -2.63 -11.04 -24.56
C ALA A 230 -2.07 -11.67 -25.84
N ILE A 231 -1.17 -12.65 -25.65
CA ILE A 231 -0.73 -13.55 -26.73
C ILE A 231 -1.64 -14.77 -26.76
N LEU A 232 -2.14 -15.11 -27.94
CA LEU A 232 -2.91 -16.34 -28.17
C LEU A 232 -2.02 -17.35 -28.90
N PHE A 233 -1.63 -18.42 -28.22
CA PHE A 233 -0.97 -19.56 -28.85
C PHE A 233 -2.01 -20.44 -29.55
N THR A 234 -1.80 -20.72 -30.83
CA THR A 234 -2.85 -21.31 -31.70
C THR A 234 -2.68 -22.80 -31.99
N ASP A 235 -1.53 -23.40 -31.67
CA ASP A 235 -1.21 -24.79 -32.03
C ASP A 235 -0.52 -25.56 -30.90
N VAL A 236 -0.97 -25.34 -29.66
CA VAL A 236 -0.45 -26.04 -28.47
C VAL A 236 -0.90 -27.50 -28.48
N THR A 237 -0.04 -28.42 -28.07
CA THR A 237 -0.33 -29.86 -27.96
C THR A 237 -0.17 -30.31 -26.51
N ASP A 238 -1.14 -31.07 -25.99
CA ASP A 238 -1.00 -31.69 -24.66
C ASP A 238 -0.32 -33.08 -24.73
N GLN A 239 -0.07 -33.66 -23.56
CA GLN A 239 0.58 -34.97 -23.45
C GLN A 239 -0.18 -36.13 -24.12
N ASP A 240 -1.48 -35.97 -24.37
CA ASP A 240 -2.34 -36.95 -25.01
C ASP A 240 -2.45 -36.71 -26.53
N GLY A 241 -1.77 -35.68 -27.05
CA GLY A 241 -1.80 -35.29 -28.47
C GLY A 241 -3.00 -34.42 -28.85
N LYS A 242 -3.78 -33.92 -27.88
CA LYS A 242 -4.90 -33.01 -28.16
C LYS A 242 -4.36 -31.61 -28.45
N LYS A 243 -4.95 -30.94 -29.43
CA LYS A 243 -4.65 -29.55 -29.78
C LYS A 243 -5.46 -28.55 -28.97
N TRP A 244 -4.83 -27.41 -28.66
CA TRP A 244 -5.38 -26.34 -27.83
C TRP A 244 -5.00 -24.95 -28.37
N ARG A 245 -5.94 -24.02 -28.28
CA ARG A 245 -5.74 -22.58 -28.43
C ARG A 245 -5.72 -21.97 -27.03
N LEU A 246 -4.54 -21.60 -26.54
CA LEU A 246 -4.36 -21.12 -25.17
C LEU A 246 -4.02 -19.64 -25.15
N LEU A 247 -4.81 -18.87 -24.42
CA LEU A 247 -4.53 -17.46 -24.16
C LEU A 247 -3.53 -17.33 -23.01
N GLU A 248 -2.37 -16.75 -23.29
CA GLU A 248 -1.33 -16.44 -22.31
C GLU A 248 -1.78 -15.30 -21.37
N ARG A 249 -0.97 -15.01 -20.35
CA ARG A 249 -1.22 -13.94 -19.38
C ARG A 249 -1.76 -12.65 -20.01
N GLN A 250 -2.83 -12.13 -19.41
CA GLN A 250 -3.51 -10.93 -19.89
C GLN A 250 -2.99 -9.69 -19.17
N TYR A 251 -2.74 -8.63 -19.95
CA TYR A 251 -2.34 -7.31 -19.47
C TYR A 251 -3.43 -6.31 -19.79
N SER A 252 -3.58 -5.28 -18.96
CA SER A 252 -4.59 -4.23 -19.12
C SER A 252 -4.12 -2.91 -18.54
N SER A 253 -4.77 -1.84 -18.99
CA SER A 253 -4.64 -0.49 -18.47
C SER A 253 -4.77 -0.48 -16.94
N GLU A 254 -3.75 0.06 -16.26
CA GLU A 254 -3.63 0.18 -14.80
C GLU A 254 -3.79 -1.16 -14.07
N GLY A 255 -3.53 -2.27 -14.77
CA GLY A 255 -3.70 -3.62 -14.22
C GLY A 255 -5.15 -4.04 -13.95
N ASP A 256 -6.16 -3.37 -14.52
CA ASP A 256 -7.59 -3.64 -14.28
C ASP A 256 -7.99 -5.07 -14.67
N ASP A 257 -8.30 -5.91 -13.68
CA ASP A 257 -8.75 -7.29 -13.87
C ASP A 257 -10.10 -7.40 -14.58
N VAL A 258 -10.95 -6.37 -14.54
CA VAL A 258 -12.21 -6.33 -15.29
C VAL A 258 -11.94 -6.29 -16.79
N LEU A 259 -10.94 -5.51 -17.24
CA LEU A 259 -10.55 -5.43 -18.64
C LEU A 259 -9.89 -6.73 -19.13
N LYS A 260 -9.02 -7.34 -18.31
CA LYS A 260 -8.45 -8.68 -18.59
C LYS A 260 -9.55 -9.72 -18.79
N ARG A 261 -10.53 -9.72 -17.88
CA ARG A 261 -11.66 -10.65 -17.94
C ARG A 261 -12.56 -10.38 -19.15
N LEU A 262 -12.76 -9.11 -19.51
CA LEU A 262 -13.53 -8.73 -20.69
C LEU A 262 -12.90 -9.26 -21.99
N LEU A 263 -11.57 -9.14 -22.13
CA LEU A 263 -10.83 -9.71 -23.26
C LEU A 263 -11.09 -11.22 -23.37
N VAL A 264 -10.93 -11.95 -22.26
CA VAL A 264 -11.19 -13.40 -22.20
C VAL A 264 -12.63 -13.73 -22.59
N ASP A 265 -13.62 -13.05 -22.02
CA ASP A 265 -15.04 -13.35 -22.26
C ASP A 265 -15.43 -13.10 -23.73
N LYS A 266 -14.91 -12.04 -24.38
CA LYS A 266 -15.11 -11.80 -25.82
C LYS A 266 -14.46 -12.88 -26.68
N LEU A 267 -13.25 -13.32 -26.34
CA LEU A 267 -12.55 -14.41 -27.03
C LEU A 267 -13.30 -15.75 -26.91
N ILE A 268 -13.91 -16.04 -25.76
CA ILE A 268 -14.77 -17.22 -25.57
C ILE A 268 -16.05 -17.09 -26.40
N GLN A 269 -16.69 -15.93 -26.39
CA GLN A 269 -17.94 -15.68 -27.10
C GLN A 269 -17.79 -15.85 -28.63
N GLU A 270 -16.65 -15.43 -29.18
CA GLU A 270 -16.34 -15.55 -30.61
C GLU A 270 -15.58 -16.85 -30.96
N ASP A 271 -15.45 -17.79 -29.99
CA ASP A 271 -14.82 -19.11 -30.16
C ASP A 271 -13.37 -19.03 -30.70
N TYR A 272 -12.55 -18.13 -30.14
CA TYR A 272 -11.13 -18.03 -30.48
C TYR A 272 -10.23 -18.92 -29.63
N ILE A 273 -10.65 -19.32 -28.42
CA ILE A 273 -9.79 -19.96 -27.42
C ILE A 273 -10.44 -21.20 -26.81
N ASP A 274 -9.60 -22.15 -26.40
CA ASP A 274 -10.01 -23.39 -25.70
C ASP A 274 -9.67 -23.34 -24.19
N GLY A 275 -8.72 -22.48 -23.83
CA GLY A 275 -8.32 -22.20 -22.46
C GLY A 275 -7.56 -20.89 -22.33
N TYR A 276 -7.37 -20.44 -21.10
CA TYR A 276 -6.70 -19.17 -20.81
C TYR A 276 -5.97 -19.24 -19.47
N LYS A 277 -4.95 -18.40 -19.31
CA LYS A 277 -4.24 -18.26 -18.03
C LYS A 277 -5.12 -17.57 -17.00
N VAL A 278 -5.13 -18.06 -15.77
CA VAL A 278 -5.93 -17.50 -14.68
C VAL A 278 -5.64 -16.01 -14.49
N ILE A 279 -6.69 -15.22 -14.30
CA ILE A 279 -6.61 -13.77 -14.08
C ILE A 279 -6.30 -13.50 -12.60
N GLY A 280 -5.37 -12.60 -12.32
CA GLY A 280 -5.00 -12.17 -10.97
C GLY A 280 -3.93 -13.05 -10.33
N ALA A 281 -4.20 -13.58 -9.14
CA ALA A 281 -3.20 -14.32 -8.37
C ALA A 281 -2.68 -15.56 -9.12
N SER A 282 -1.37 -15.80 -9.04
CA SER A 282 -0.66 -16.93 -9.68
C SER A 282 -0.69 -16.95 -11.21
N CYS A 283 -1.02 -15.84 -11.87
CA CYS A 283 -1.02 -15.72 -13.33
C CYS A 283 0.37 -15.84 -13.99
N HIS A 284 1.45 -15.88 -13.20
CA HIS A 284 2.81 -16.10 -13.68
C HIS A 284 3.20 -17.59 -13.77
N ASP A 285 2.54 -18.46 -12.98
CA ASP A 285 2.89 -19.88 -12.95
C ASP A 285 2.52 -20.56 -14.27
N ALA A 286 3.48 -21.27 -14.87
CA ALA A 286 3.35 -21.93 -16.17
C ALA A 286 2.22 -22.97 -16.26
N ASN A 287 1.72 -23.47 -15.12
CA ASN A 287 0.62 -24.42 -15.08
C ASN A 287 -0.75 -23.80 -14.78
N SER A 288 -0.83 -22.47 -14.63
CA SER A 288 -2.06 -21.76 -14.24
C SER A 288 -3.05 -21.57 -15.39
N PHE A 289 -3.31 -22.61 -16.20
CA PHE A 289 -4.35 -22.59 -17.23
C PHE A 289 -5.67 -23.17 -16.73
N VAL A 290 -6.77 -22.63 -17.24
CA VAL A 290 -8.12 -23.19 -17.13
C VAL A 290 -8.75 -23.32 -18.52
N ASP A 291 -9.65 -24.27 -18.70
CA ASP A 291 -10.47 -24.34 -19.92
C ASP A 291 -11.54 -23.23 -19.95
N VAL A 292 -12.23 -23.05 -21.07
CA VAL A 292 -13.33 -22.08 -21.21
C VAL A 292 -14.51 -22.30 -20.24
N CYS A 293 -14.62 -23.49 -19.64
CA CYS A 293 -15.61 -23.80 -18.61
C CYS A 293 -15.10 -23.49 -17.19
N GLY A 294 -13.85 -23.05 -17.03
CA GLY A 294 -13.19 -22.76 -15.78
C GLY A 294 -12.63 -23.99 -15.05
N ASN A 295 -12.48 -25.13 -15.71
CA ASN A 295 -11.84 -26.30 -15.12
C ASN A 295 -10.31 -26.13 -15.13
N SER A 296 -9.65 -26.49 -14.02
CA SER A 296 -8.19 -26.46 -13.95
C SER A 296 -7.55 -27.38 -15.00
N LEU A 297 -6.50 -26.89 -15.65
CA LEU A 297 -5.61 -27.63 -16.54
C LEU A 297 -4.20 -27.77 -15.95
N SER A 298 -4.03 -27.54 -14.64
CA SER A 298 -2.72 -27.53 -13.98
C SER A 298 -1.98 -28.88 -13.99
N ASP A 299 -2.69 -29.98 -14.23
CA ASP A 299 -2.13 -31.33 -14.38
C ASP A 299 -1.74 -31.65 -15.83
N ARG A 300 -2.03 -30.76 -16.77
CA ARG A 300 -1.69 -30.91 -18.18
C ARG A 300 -0.26 -30.45 -18.45
N LYS A 301 0.38 -31.21 -19.34
CA LYS A 301 1.71 -30.94 -19.87
C LYS A 301 1.54 -30.54 -21.33
N PHE A 302 1.89 -29.30 -21.62
CA PHE A 302 1.75 -28.68 -22.92
C PHE A 302 3.11 -28.47 -23.58
N GLU A 303 3.13 -28.63 -24.89
CA GLU A 303 4.24 -28.29 -25.77
C GLU A 303 3.75 -27.46 -26.96
N ILE A 304 4.63 -26.59 -27.47
CA ILE A 304 4.42 -25.82 -28.69
C ILE A 304 5.71 -25.85 -29.53
N ASP A 305 5.54 -25.89 -30.84
CA ASP A 305 6.67 -25.71 -31.77
C ASP A 305 7.21 -24.28 -31.60
N CYS A 306 8.53 -24.17 -31.45
CA CYS A 306 9.25 -22.93 -31.22
C CYS A 306 10.56 -22.97 -32.01
N GLU A 307 10.64 -22.21 -33.10
CA GLU A 307 11.81 -22.13 -33.99
C GLU A 307 12.66 -20.91 -33.60
N LEU A 308 13.80 -21.16 -32.95
CA LEU A 308 14.75 -20.12 -32.53
C LEU A 308 16.17 -20.51 -32.91
N GLU A 309 16.85 -19.60 -33.58
CA GLU A 309 18.31 -19.57 -33.66
C GLU A 309 18.93 -18.84 -32.46
N LEU A 310 20.24 -19.02 -32.25
CA LEU A 310 20.92 -18.46 -31.07
C LEU A 310 20.90 -16.92 -31.00
N GLU A 311 20.86 -16.26 -32.15
CA GLU A 311 20.86 -14.79 -32.29
C GLU A 311 19.45 -14.21 -32.42
N ASP A 312 18.41 -15.05 -32.50
CA ASP A 312 17.05 -14.60 -32.68
C ASP A 312 16.55 -13.83 -31.45
N THR A 313 15.75 -12.80 -31.72
CA THR A 313 15.17 -11.96 -30.67
C THR A 313 14.20 -12.75 -29.81
N LEU A 314 14.43 -12.74 -28.50
CA LEU A 314 13.56 -13.37 -27.51
C LEU A 314 12.46 -12.42 -27.03
N SER A 315 11.38 -13.03 -26.56
CA SER A 315 10.38 -12.37 -25.71
C SER A 315 10.22 -13.17 -24.43
N TYR A 316 10.06 -12.48 -23.30
CA TYR A 316 9.80 -13.12 -22.01
C TYR A 316 8.56 -14.02 -22.08
N GLN A 317 8.69 -15.28 -21.65
CA GLN A 317 7.61 -16.26 -21.62
C GLN A 317 7.23 -16.65 -20.18
N ASP A 318 5.95 -16.46 -19.82
CA ASP A 318 5.43 -16.93 -18.53
C ASP A 318 5.19 -18.45 -18.53
N SER A 319 4.60 -19.00 -19.60
CA SER A 319 4.19 -20.41 -19.62
C SER A 319 5.14 -21.32 -20.38
N PHE A 320 5.35 -21.07 -21.68
CA PHE A 320 6.18 -21.93 -22.53
C PHE A 320 7.66 -21.55 -22.43
N LYS A 321 8.21 -21.66 -21.23
CA LYS A 321 9.54 -21.14 -20.91
C LYS A 321 10.67 -22.16 -21.00
N TRP A 322 10.38 -23.44 -20.77
CA TRP A 322 11.42 -24.48 -20.90
C TRP A 322 11.60 -24.82 -22.38
N TYR A 323 12.68 -24.34 -23.00
CA TYR A 323 12.94 -24.50 -24.42
C TYR A 323 13.98 -25.58 -24.70
N SER A 324 13.68 -26.47 -25.65
CA SER A 324 14.59 -27.50 -26.16
C SER A 324 15.07 -27.12 -27.55
N TYR A 325 16.29 -26.58 -27.63
CA TYR A 325 16.91 -26.15 -28.88
C TYR A 325 17.05 -27.30 -29.88
N SER A 326 17.42 -28.51 -29.41
CA SER A 326 17.54 -29.69 -30.28
C SER A 326 16.21 -30.18 -30.89
N ARG A 327 15.08 -29.76 -30.33
CA ARG A 327 13.73 -30.21 -30.72
C ARG A 327 12.88 -29.10 -31.34
N ASN A 328 13.33 -27.85 -31.29
CA ASN A 328 12.55 -26.66 -31.65
C ASN A 328 11.18 -26.65 -30.96
N LYS A 329 11.18 -26.88 -29.63
CA LYS A 329 9.95 -26.95 -28.83
C LYS A 329 10.10 -26.26 -27.49
N ALA A 330 9.06 -25.53 -27.11
CA ALA A 330 8.92 -24.93 -25.80
C ALA A 330 7.81 -25.65 -25.00
N TYR A 331 8.04 -25.78 -23.70
CA TYR A 331 7.20 -26.58 -22.79
C TYR A 331 6.73 -25.73 -21.62
N ASN A 332 5.57 -26.07 -21.06
CA ASN A 332 5.09 -25.48 -19.80
C ASN A 332 5.57 -26.26 -18.54
N TYR A 333 6.49 -27.20 -18.73
CA TYR A 333 7.10 -27.99 -17.65
C TYR A 333 8.56 -28.25 -17.94
N GLU A 334 9.36 -28.36 -16.89
CA GLU A 334 10.77 -28.74 -17.01
C GLU A 334 10.91 -30.19 -17.48
N ASN A 335 11.81 -30.43 -18.42
CA ASN A 335 12.15 -31.77 -18.87
C ASN A 335 13.65 -31.90 -19.16
N SER A 336 14.14 -33.14 -19.21
CA SER A 336 15.57 -33.41 -19.38
C SER A 336 16.15 -33.02 -20.74
N GLY A 337 15.30 -32.61 -21.70
CA GLY A 337 15.71 -32.10 -23.00
C GLY A 337 15.76 -30.57 -23.07
N THR A 338 15.43 -29.86 -21.98
CA THR A 338 15.52 -28.40 -21.93
C THR A 338 16.96 -27.95 -22.06
N SER A 339 17.20 -27.03 -23.00
CA SER A 339 18.49 -26.41 -23.28
C SER A 339 18.56 -24.98 -22.74
N TYR A 340 17.44 -24.25 -22.77
CA TYR A 340 17.35 -22.85 -22.34
C TYR A 340 16.05 -22.60 -21.58
N ASN A 341 16.02 -21.52 -20.78
CA ASN A 341 14.80 -21.01 -20.16
C ASN A 341 14.47 -19.64 -20.77
N LEU A 342 13.24 -19.48 -21.27
CA LEU A 342 12.77 -18.28 -21.96
C LEU A 342 12.01 -17.32 -21.02
N ASP A 343 12.08 -17.54 -19.70
CA ASP A 343 11.65 -16.57 -18.68
C ASP A 343 12.73 -15.52 -18.38
N THR A 344 13.45 -15.11 -19.44
CA THR A 344 14.50 -14.10 -19.38
C THR A 344 14.10 -12.83 -20.14
N THR A 345 14.71 -11.72 -19.76
CA THR A 345 14.68 -10.46 -20.51
C THR A 345 15.92 -10.28 -21.38
N ASP A 346 16.72 -11.33 -21.61
CA ASP A 346 17.82 -11.27 -22.59
C ASP A 346 17.30 -11.00 -24.01
N LEU A 347 18.11 -10.32 -24.85
CA LEU A 347 17.79 -10.10 -26.26
C LEU A 347 17.75 -11.41 -27.05
N ASN A 348 18.66 -12.34 -26.80
CA ASN A 348 18.80 -13.61 -27.52
C ASN A 348 19.35 -14.73 -26.63
N LEU A 349 19.54 -15.94 -27.17
CA LEU A 349 19.94 -17.12 -26.39
C LEU A 349 21.41 -17.10 -25.91
N TYR A 350 22.24 -16.16 -26.37
CA TYR A 350 23.58 -15.97 -25.81
C TYR A 350 23.53 -15.30 -24.43
N GLY A 351 22.40 -14.69 -24.07
CA GLY A 351 22.32 -13.77 -22.94
C GLY A 351 22.79 -12.37 -23.33
N ASP A 352 22.28 -11.35 -22.64
CA ASP A 352 22.84 -10.01 -22.80
C ASP A 352 24.16 -9.91 -22.03
N ASP A 353 25.28 -10.11 -22.72
CA ASP A 353 26.63 -9.77 -22.19
C ASP A 353 26.80 -8.26 -21.90
N ASN A 354 25.74 -7.43 -22.04
CA ASN A 354 25.76 -5.97 -21.89
C ASN A 354 24.44 -5.37 -21.35
N GLU A 355 23.82 -5.94 -20.32
CA GLU A 355 23.01 -5.11 -19.41
C GLU A 355 23.81 -4.99 -18.09
N ASP A 356 24.78 -4.08 -18.10
CA ASP A 356 25.10 -3.36 -16.86
C ASP A 356 23.80 -2.63 -16.56
N ASP A 357 22.94 -3.22 -15.71
CA ASP A 357 21.69 -2.61 -15.23
C ASP A 357 21.97 -1.27 -14.51
N GLY A 358 23.17 -0.71 -14.59
CA GLY A 358 23.63 0.37 -13.75
C GLY A 358 23.76 -0.09 -12.30
N GLU A 359 24.11 0.86 -11.43
CA GLU A 359 24.07 0.64 -9.99
C GLU A 359 22.63 0.81 -9.46
N TRP A 360 22.26 -0.01 -8.47
CA TRP A 360 20.91 0.00 -7.89
C TRP A 360 20.78 1.09 -6.83
N ASP A 361 19.92 2.08 -7.09
CA ASP A 361 19.49 3.06 -6.10
C ASP A 361 18.50 2.40 -5.13
N SER A 362 18.98 2.17 -3.91
CA SER A 362 18.23 1.54 -2.83
C SER A 362 17.25 2.49 -2.14
N TYR A 363 17.36 3.80 -2.31
CA TYR A 363 16.44 4.78 -1.73
C TYR A 363 15.27 5.05 -2.68
N HIS A 364 15.55 5.34 -3.94
CA HIS A 364 14.54 5.64 -4.97
C HIS A 364 14.02 4.40 -5.71
N GLN A 365 14.64 3.23 -5.52
CA GLN A 365 14.19 1.93 -6.04
C GLN A 365 14.21 1.85 -7.58
N TYR A 366 15.27 2.36 -8.21
CA TYR A 366 15.51 2.22 -9.65
C TYR A 366 17.00 2.01 -9.96
N TYR A 367 17.27 1.66 -11.21
CA TYR A 367 18.61 1.43 -11.76
C TYR A 367 19.18 2.73 -12.37
N CYS A 368 20.39 3.12 -11.98
CA CYS A 368 21.04 4.40 -12.34
C CYS A 368 22.50 4.20 -12.77
N ASP A 369 23.12 5.21 -13.39
CA ASP A 369 24.48 5.07 -13.93
C ASP A 369 25.57 4.96 -12.83
N ASP A 370 25.41 5.61 -11.68
CA ASP A 370 26.39 5.63 -10.57
C ASP A 370 25.73 5.89 -9.21
N THR A 371 26.04 5.11 -8.17
CA THR A 371 25.51 5.35 -6.81
C THR A 371 26.55 5.87 -5.84
N ARG A 372 26.11 6.78 -4.97
CA ARG A 372 26.84 7.25 -3.81
C ARG A 372 26.42 6.48 -2.56
N LEU A 373 27.39 6.21 -1.68
CA LEU A 373 27.11 5.71 -0.34
C LEU A 373 26.58 6.86 0.54
N CYS A 374 25.37 6.67 1.07
CA CYS A 374 24.70 7.60 1.98
C CYS A 374 24.22 6.85 3.24
N TYR A 375 23.74 7.60 4.22
CA TYR A 375 23.27 7.07 5.50
C TYR A 375 21.86 7.58 5.82
N ARG A 376 21.02 6.68 6.34
CA ARG A 376 19.68 7.01 6.86
C ARG A 376 19.42 6.25 8.16
N ASN A 377 19.11 6.95 9.25
CA ASN A 377 19.03 6.41 10.60
C ASN A 377 20.26 5.54 10.97
N GLY A 378 21.46 5.96 10.53
CA GLY A 378 22.71 5.22 10.74
C GLY A 378 22.86 3.93 9.90
N ILE A 379 22.00 3.69 8.91
CA ILE A 379 22.08 2.54 8.00
C ILE A 379 22.66 3.00 6.66
N GLU A 380 23.66 2.26 6.17
CA GLU A 380 24.24 2.44 4.83
C GLU A 380 23.22 2.15 3.72
N ILE A 381 23.11 3.07 2.77
CA ILE A 381 22.24 2.96 1.59
C ILE A 381 22.96 3.49 0.35
N ARG A 382 22.77 2.82 -0.80
CA ARG A 382 23.24 3.30 -2.11
C ARG A 382 22.17 4.16 -2.75
N VAL A 383 22.51 5.38 -3.17
CA VAL A 383 21.59 6.37 -3.75
C VAL A 383 22.19 6.91 -5.03
N ASP A 384 21.38 7.18 -6.04
CA ASP A 384 21.79 7.78 -7.31
C ASP A 384 22.58 9.08 -7.06
N SER A 385 23.78 9.15 -7.63
CA SER A 385 24.69 10.28 -7.48
C SER A 385 24.15 11.57 -8.09
N ASP A 386 23.23 11.48 -9.06
CA ASP A 386 22.57 12.62 -9.70
C ASP A 386 21.26 13.03 -8.98
N ASN A 387 20.85 12.30 -7.94
CA ASN A 387 19.61 12.55 -7.19
C ASN A 387 19.85 12.44 -5.66
N LEU A 388 20.58 13.40 -5.11
CA LEU A 388 20.92 13.48 -3.67
C LEU A 388 20.14 14.58 -2.94
N ASP A 389 19.01 15.04 -3.47
CA ASP A 389 18.28 16.22 -2.95
C ASP A 389 17.84 16.05 -1.48
N ASP A 390 17.51 14.82 -1.05
CA ASP A 390 17.11 14.49 0.33
C ASP A 390 18.30 14.27 1.28
N PHE A 391 19.55 14.40 0.79
CA PHE A 391 20.77 14.09 1.52
C PHE A 391 21.68 15.31 1.68
N VAL A 392 22.14 15.50 2.90
CA VAL A 392 23.03 16.60 3.31
C VAL A 392 24.45 16.08 3.45
N TRP A 393 25.41 16.83 2.91
CA TRP A 393 26.83 16.53 3.07
C TRP A 393 27.34 17.04 4.42
N ILE A 394 27.85 16.12 5.25
CA ILE A 394 28.41 16.44 6.56
C ILE A 394 29.93 16.48 6.47
N GLU A 395 30.50 17.69 6.55
CA GLU A 395 31.94 17.91 6.35
C GLU A 395 32.83 17.23 7.41
N SER A 396 32.34 17.07 8.64
CA SER A 396 33.10 16.45 9.74
C SER A 396 33.32 14.96 9.56
N THR A 397 32.35 14.26 8.96
CA THR A 397 32.41 12.82 8.67
C THR A 397 32.80 12.52 7.23
N GLN A 398 32.70 13.52 6.33
CA GLN A 398 32.88 13.37 4.88
C GLN A 398 31.90 12.36 4.27
N GLU A 399 30.64 12.43 4.72
CA GLU A 399 29.58 11.48 4.38
C GLU A 399 28.27 12.21 4.06
N TYR A 400 27.40 11.57 3.25
CA TYR A 400 26.03 12.04 3.01
C TYR A 400 25.07 11.38 3.99
N HIS A 401 24.25 12.19 4.66
CA HIS A 401 23.23 11.74 5.62
C HIS A 401 21.88 12.31 5.21
N HIS A 402 20.80 11.57 5.45
CA HIS A 402 19.46 12.05 5.12
C HIS A 402 19.16 13.31 5.94
N GLU A 403 18.46 14.29 5.35
CA GLU A 403 18.06 15.54 6.02
C GLU A 403 17.37 15.35 7.38
N ASN A 404 16.68 14.23 7.62
CA ASN A 404 15.99 13.94 8.87
C ASN A 404 16.93 13.54 10.01
N ASP A 405 18.16 13.12 9.69
CA ASP A 405 19.18 12.77 10.68
C ASP A 405 20.11 13.97 11.00
N CYS A 406 19.85 15.12 10.36
CA CYS A 406 20.71 16.29 10.39
C CYS A 406 19.98 17.49 10.99
N VAL A 407 20.73 18.35 11.67
CA VAL A 407 20.29 19.67 12.13
C VAL A 407 21.28 20.73 11.67
N CYS A 408 20.81 21.95 11.41
CA CYS A 408 21.66 23.06 11.01
C CYS A 408 22.01 23.89 12.24
N CYS A 409 23.30 24.21 12.45
CA CYS A 409 23.68 25.08 13.56
C CYS A 409 23.23 26.52 13.33
N ASP A 410 22.37 27.05 14.19
CA ASP A 410 21.77 28.39 14.01
C ASP A 410 22.78 29.54 14.06
N GLU A 411 23.93 29.34 14.72
CA GLU A 411 24.97 30.36 14.82
C GLU A 411 25.88 30.44 13.58
N CYS A 412 26.21 29.31 12.95
CA CYS A 412 27.19 29.29 11.84
C CYS A 412 26.68 28.65 10.53
N GLY A 413 25.46 28.12 10.51
CA GLY A 413 24.84 27.49 9.35
C GLY A 413 25.51 26.19 8.92
N THR A 414 26.25 25.53 9.81
CA THR A 414 26.90 24.24 9.50
C THR A 414 25.96 23.11 9.85
N ASP A 415 25.73 22.21 8.88
CA ASP A 415 24.96 21.00 9.09
C ASP A 415 25.75 19.96 9.90
N ILE A 416 25.08 19.37 10.86
CA ILE A 416 25.62 18.38 11.81
C ILE A 416 24.60 17.26 12.01
N LEU A 417 25.07 16.10 12.42
CA LEU A 417 24.17 15.02 12.85
C LEU A 417 23.45 15.43 14.14
N GLU A 418 22.16 15.13 14.22
CA GLU A 418 21.34 15.43 15.40
C GLU A 418 21.96 14.82 16.68
N ASP A 419 22.46 13.59 16.58
CA ASP A 419 23.12 12.88 17.68
C ASP A 419 24.43 13.54 18.17
N ASP A 420 25.11 14.30 17.29
CA ASP A 420 26.36 15.01 17.61
C ASP A 420 26.12 16.48 18.00
N ALA A 421 24.89 16.96 17.88
CA ALA A 421 24.53 18.33 18.14
C ALA A 421 24.45 18.64 19.65
N MET A 422 24.90 19.84 20.03
CA MET A 422 24.75 20.35 21.40
C MET A 422 23.46 21.17 21.49
N TYR A 423 22.51 20.69 22.28
CA TYR A 423 21.28 21.44 22.58
C TYR A 423 21.52 22.47 23.69
N SER A 424 21.07 23.71 23.49
CA SER A 424 21.02 24.73 24.54
C SER A 424 19.62 24.86 25.11
N GLU A 425 19.49 24.74 26.43
CA GLU A 425 18.23 25.05 27.12
C GLU A 425 17.91 26.56 27.15
N VAL A 426 18.91 27.43 26.96
CA VAL A 426 18.74 28.89 27.01
C VAL A 426 18.13 29.41 25.72
N THR A 427 18.58 28.90 24.56
CA THR A 427 18.07 29.33 23.25
C THR A 427 17.06 28.35 22.65
N GLU A 428 16.92 27.15 23.22
CA GLU A 428 16.11 26.03 22.70
C GLU A 428 16.52 25.57 21.29
N GLU A 429 17.81 25.70 20.95
CA GLU A 429 18.37 25.46 19.61
C GLU A 429 19.59 24.51 19.66
N TYR A 430 20.01 24.01 18.49
CA TYR A 430 21.10 23.03 18.32
C TYR A 430 22.36 23.66 17.74
N TYR A 431 23.53 23.27 18.26
CA TYR A 431 24.81 23.87 17.91
C TYR A 431 25.90 22.85 17.59
N CYS A 432 26.74 23.18 16.61
CA CYS A 432 27.84 22.32 16.16
C CYS A 432 29.00 22.23 17.15
N CYS A 433 29.13 23.21 18.05
CA CYS A 433 30.17 23.21 19.06
C CYS A 433 29.84 24.14 20.22
N LYS A 434 30.50 23.89 21.35
CA LYS A 434 30.38 24.69 22.57
C LYS A 434 30.62 26.19 22.33
N LYS A 435 31.54 26.56 21.45
CA LYS A 435 31.83 27.98 21.15
C LYS A 435 30.66 28.69 20.45
N CYS A 436 29.98 28.01 19.52
CA CYS A 436 28.79 28.55 18.85
C CYS A 436 27.64 28.70 19.85
N MET A 437 27.42 27.66 20.65
CA MET A 437 26.42 27.66 21.71
C MET A 437 26.65 28.80 22.71
N GLU A 438 27.83 28.89 23.32
CA GLU A 438 28.15 29.95 24.31
C GLU A 438 27.98 31.35 23.72
N LYS A 439 28.38 31.56 22.46
CA LYS A 439 28.21 32.84 21.80
C LYS A 439 26.72 33.19 21.60
N ALA A 440 25.92 32.23 21.16
CA ALA A 440 24.49 32.42 20.96
C ALA A 440 23.74 32.64 22.29
N GLU A 441 24.08 31.86 23.33
CA GLU A 441 23.55 32.05 24.68
C GLU A 441 23.89 33.43 25.25
N ASP A 442 25.14 33.88 25.10
CA ASP A 442 25.57 35.21 25.55
C ASP A 442 24.80 36.33 24.83
N GLU A 443 24.58 36.19 23.53
CA GLU A 443 23.78 37.15 22.76
C GLU A 443 22.29 37.11 23.13
N PHE A 444 21.75 35.93 23.41
CA PHE A 444 20.37 35.74 23.85
C PHE A 444 20.14 36.37 25.22
N LYS A 445 21.00 36.07 26.20
CA LYS A 445 20.95 36.64 27.56
C LYS A 445 21.03 38.16 27.52
N ARG A 446 21.96 38.73 26.74
CA ARG A 446 22.06 40.19 26.57
C ARG A 446 20.80 40.87 26.01
N LYS A 447 19.99 40.15 25.23
CA LYS A 447 18.78 40.68 24.60
C LYS A 447 17.52 40.46 25.44
N ASN A 448 17.46 39.35 26.17
CA ASN A 448 16.22 38.85 26.77
C ASN A 448 16.25 38.78 28.30
N TRP A 449 17.42 38.78 28.93
CA TRP A 449 17.59 38.60 30.37
C TRP A 449 18.07 39.90 31.03
N TYR A 450 18.06 39.93 32.36
CA TYR A 450 18.46 41.07 33.18
C TYR A 450 19.78 40.77 33.90
N TYR A 451 20.70 41.72 33.91
CA TYR A 451 22.03 41.54 34.49
C TYR A 451 22.13 42.14 35.89
N SER A 452 22.64 41.35 36.84
CA SER A 452 22.98 41.77 38.19
C SER A 452 24.43 42.25 38.25
N GLU A 453 24.64 43.54 38.51
CA GLU A 453 25.97 44.13 38.62
C GLU A 453 26.70 43.71 39.91
N TYR A 454 25.95 43.30 40.93
CA TYR A 454 26.52 42.78 42.18
C TYR A 454 26.94 41.33 42.03
N ASP A 455 26.09 40.48 41.44
CA ASP A 455 26.35 39.04 41.31
C ASP A 455 27.26 38.71 40.12
N ASP A 456 27.38 39.63 39.14
CA ASP A 456 28.05 39.39 37.85
C ASP A 456 27.40 38.25 37.05
N GLU A 457 26.06 38.11 37.16
CA GLU A 457 25.25 37.04 36.57
C GLU A 457 23.98 37.56 35.88
N TRP A 458 23.40 36.74 34.99
CA TRP A 458 22.16 37.06 34.24
C TRP A 458 20.96 36.28 34.80
N TYR A 459 19.80 36.93 34.87
CA TYR A 459 18.54 36.38 35.38
C TYR A 459 17.40 36.52 34.37
N GLU A 460 16.55 35.51 34.27
CA GLU A 460 15.46 35.45 33.28
C GLU A 460 14.37 36.49 33.51
N SER A 461 14.03 36.76 34.78
CA SER A 461 12.97 37.69 35.16
C SER A 461 13.52 38.95 35.83
N LEU A 462 12.86 40.08 35.56
CA LEU A 462 13.12 41.32 36.31
C LEU A 462 12.71 41.18 37.77
N ASP A 463 11.72 40.32 38.06
CA ASP A 463 11.25 40.06 39.42
C ASP A 463 12.29 39.31 40.27
N ASP A 464 13.35 38.77 39.67
CA ASP A 464 14.44 38.08 40.39
C ASP A 464 15.56 39.03 40.82
N ILE A 465 15.50 40.29 40.37
CA ILE A 465 16.51 41.33 40.62
C ILE A 465 15.89 42.50 41.38
N THR A 466 16.66 43.05 42.31
CA THR A 466 16.39 44.30 43.04
C THR A 466 17.65 45.16 43.07
N CYS A 467 17.70 46.20 43.91
CA CYS A 467 18.83 47.12 44.01
C CYS A 467 19.47 47.13 45.40
N ILE A 468 20.79 47.27 45.44
CA ILE A 468 21.58 47.52 46.66
C ILE A 468 22.44 48.77 46.47
N HIS A 469 22.60 49.55 47.53
CA HIS A 469 23.45 50.74 47.56
C HIS A 469 24.83 50.39 48.12
N ILE A 470 25.86 50.47 47.29
CA ILE A 470 27.26 50.15 47.62
C ILE A 470 28.05 51.43 47.88
N TRP A 471 28.73 51.54 49.03
CA TRP A 471 29.46 52.75 49.41
C TRP A 471 30.82 52.86 48.70
N ASN A 472 30.97 53.87 47.83
CA ASN A 472 32.25 54.21 47.23
C ASN A 472 33.04 55.17 48.15
N GLU A 473 34.07 54.65 48.83
CA GLU A 473 34.89 55.45 49.76
C GLU A 473 35.68 56.58 49.08
N SER A 474 36.04 56.42 47.81
CA SER A 474 36.86 57.39 47.08
C SER A 474 36.05 58.59 46.60
N GLU A 475 34.78 58.37 46.24
CA GLU A 475 33.86 59.41 45.77
C GLU A 475 32.97 59.95 46.90
N GLY A 476 32.82 59.20 47.99
CA GLY A 476 32.02 59.59 49.14
C GLY A 476 30.51 59.59 48.86
N ILE A 477 30.05 58.70 47.97
CA ILE A 477 28.64 58.51 47.60
C ILE A 477 28.30 57.01 47.51
N TYR A 478 27.01 56.66 47.56
CA TYR A 478 26.56 55.30 47.24
C TYR A 478 26.35 55.16 45.73
N GLU A 479 26.79 54.04 45.19
CA GLU A 479 26.46 53.55 43.85
C GLU A 479 25.33 52.53 43.97
N GLU A 480 24.24 52.74 43.25
CA GLU A 480 23.15 51.77 43.15
C GLU A 480 23.57 50.68 42.17
N LYS A 481 23.47 49.42 42.59
CA LYS A 481 23.76 48.24 41.76
C LYS A 481 22.58 47.28 41.78
N SER A 482 22.32 46.63 40.66
CA SER A 482 21.40 45.49 40.62
C SER A 482 21.99 44.29 41.37
N ILE A 483 21.13 43.59 42.12
CA ILE A 483 21.45 42.38 42.88
C ILE A 483 20.27 41.40 42.82
N SER A 484 20.51 40.10 42.80
CA SER A 484 19.44 39.12 42.91
C SER A 484 18.80 39.14 44.29
N ILE A 485 17.51 38.83 44.35
CA ILE A 485 16.76 38.76 45.61
C ILE A 485 17.38 37.71 46.54
N ASP A 486 17.72 36.53 46.01
CA ASP A 486 18.31 35.45 46.80
C ASP A 486 19.67 35.85 47.42
N THR A 487 20.54 36.53 46.66
CA THR A 487 21.80 37.03 47.23
C THR A 487 21.54 38.10 48.28
N LEU A 488 20.63 39.05 48.02
CA LEU A 488 20.31 40.12 48.95
C LEU A 488 19.72 39.58 50.26
N ASP A 489 18.78 38.65 50.19
CA ASP A 489 18.19 37.98 51.36
C ASP A 489 19.27 37.27 52.19
N GLY A 490 20.21 36.59 51.52
CA GLY A 490 21.36 35.99 52.20
C GLY A 490 22.26 37.01 52.90
N LEU A 491 22.49 38.18 52.31
CA LEU A 491 23.25 39.27 52.94
C LEU A 491 22.52 39.85 54.16
N ILE A 492 21.19 39.99 54.07
CA ILE A 492 20.34 40.46 55.17
C ILE A 492 20.38 39.45 56.33
N GLU A 493 20.21 38.16 56.04
CA GLU A 493 20.25 37.09 57.05
C GLU A 493 21.60 37.02 57.78
N ASN A 494 22.70 37.32 57.08
CA ASN A 494 24.05 37.34 57.64
C ASN A 494 24.39 38.65 58.37
N GLU A 495 23.47 39.62 58.42
CA GLU A 495 23.68 40.97 58.97
C GLU A 495 24.84 41.73 58.30
N ASP A 496 25.14 41.42 57.03
CA ASP A 496 26.22 42.05 56.25
C ASP A 496 25.78 43.37 55.59
N VAL A 497 24.47 43.66 55.58
CA VAL A 497 23.85 44.86 54.99
C VAL A 497 22.84 45.48 55.96
N TRP A 498 22.43 46.72 55.69
CA TRP A 498 21.46 47.46 56.50
C TRP A 498 20.25 47.91 55.67
N GLU A 499 19.07 47.48 56.10
CA GLU A 499 17.80 47.83 55.48
C GLU A 499 17.22 49.13 56.09
N PHE A 500 16.81 50.06 55.23
CA PHE A 500 16.14 51.31 55.62
C PHE A 500 14.94 51.58 54.72
N GLY A 501 13.77 51.06 55.11
CA GLY A 501 12.57 51.17 54.29
C GLY A 501 12.62 50.14 53.15
N GLU A 502 12.55 50.60 51.91
CA GLU A 502 12.69 49.75 50.70
C GLU A 502 14.14 49.70 50.19
N ASP A 503 15.05 50.50 50.77
CA ASP A 503 16.45 50.60 50.34
C ASP A 503 17.39 49.78 51.24
N VAL A 504 18.34 49.06 50.62
CA VAL A 504 19.38 48.28 51.33
C VAL A 504 20.77 48.85 51.05
N PHE A 505 21.62 48.93 52.08
CA PHE A 505 22.95 49.54 52.02
C PHE A 505 24.03 48.57 52.52
N ASP A 506 25.18 48.51 51.84
CA ASP A 506 26.33 47.67 52.22
C ASP A 506 27.15 48.18 53.41
N LYS A 507 26.95 49.45 53.77
CA LYS A 507 27.75 50.13 54.78
C LYS A 507 26.96 51.27 55.39
N VAL A 508 27.16 51.51 56.68
CA VAL A 508 26.59 52.67 57.40
C VAL A 508 27.67 53.40 58.18
N ASN A 509 27.37 54.63 58.61
CA ASN A 509 28.25 55.40 59.48
C ASN A 509 28.29 54.78 60.89
N PRO A 510 29.44 54.28 61.38
CA PRO A 510 29.53 53.60 62.67
C PRO A 510 29.13 54.48 63.86
N SER A 511 29.21 55.81 63.70
CA SER A 511 28.88 56.76 64.77
C SER A 511 27.38 57.02 64.89
N THR A 512 26.62 56.82 63.82
CA THR A 512 25.17 57.10 63.78
C THR A 512 24.31 55.89 63.49
N ASN A 513 24.92 54.79 63.02
CA ASN A 513 24.25 53.59 62.51
C ASN A 513 23.20 53.91 61.42
N LEU A 514 23.48 54.93 60.62
CA LEU A 514 22.65 55.39 59.50
C LEU A 514 23.50 55.40 58.23
N PRO A 515 22.92 55.25 57.02
CA PRO A 515 23.66 55.39 55.78
C PRO A 515 24.41 56.71 55.73
N TYR A 516 25.58 56.74 55.09
CA TYR A 516 26.36 57.96 54.96
C TYR A 516 25.56 59.04 54.20
N GLY A 517 25.46 60.24 54.77
CA GLY A 517 24.67 61.33 54.18
C GLY A 517 23.18 61.35 54.58
N TYR A 518 22.66 60.29 55.21
CA TYR A 518 21.30 60.26 55.74
C TYR A 518 21.16 61.21 56.94
N LYS A 519 20.21 62.15 56.86
CA LYS A 519 19.83 63.03 57.98
C LYS A 519 18.42 62.71 58.42
N LEU A 520 18.25 62.26 59.65
CA LEU A 520 16.93 62.15 60.28
C LEU A 520 16.24 63.52 60.23
N LYS A 521 15.08 63.63 59.57
CA LYS A 521 14.20 64.77 59.76
C LYS A 521 13.77 64.77 61.23
N LYS A 522 14.21 65.78 62.00
CA LYS A 522 13.69 66.03 63.35
C LYS A 522 12.19 66.34 63.22
N GLU A 523 11.32 65.44 63.65
CA GLU A 523 9.96 65.82 63.99
C GLU A 523 10.00 66.66 65.27
N MET A 524 9.62 67.94 65.14
CA MET A 524 9.31 68.80 66.28
C MET A 524 7.97 68.37 66.85
N ASN A 525 7.98 67.78 68.04
CA ASN A 525 6.78 67.75 68.88
C ASN A 525 6.35 69.19 69.18
N HIS A 526 5.19 69.62 68.70
CA HIS A 526 4.39 70.69 69.30
C HIS A 526 3.02 70.15 69.68
N GLU A 527 2.64 70.48 70.90
CA GLU A 527 1.52 69.97 71.69
C GLU A 527 0.14 70.26 71.07
N TYR A 528 -0.76 69.27 71.26
CA TYR A 528 -2.22 69.28 71.37
C TYR A 528 -3.02 70.56 71.07
N ALA A 529 -4.12 70.42 70.31
CA ALA A 529 -5.49 70.37 70.87
C ALA A 529 -6.62 70.53 69.83
N ILE A 530 -7.47 69.50 69.74
CA ILE A 530 -8.95 69.44 69.71
C ILE A 530 -9.74 70.12 68.55
N VAL A 531 -10.80 69.38 68.16
CA VAL A 531 -12.19 69.72 67.76
C VAL A 531 -12.49 69.02 66.41
N GLU A 532 -13.20 67.86 66.43
CA GLU A 532 -14.68 67.72 66.27
C GLU A 532 -15.13 68.27 64.89
N GLU A 533 -15.84 67.57 64.00
CA GLU A 533 -17.03 66.71 64.00
C GLU A 533 -17.14 66.22 62.53
N ALA A 534 -18.01 65.34 62.06
CA ALA A 534 -18.86 64.27 62.55
C ALA A 534 -19.50 63.65 61.28
N VAL A 535 -19.81 62.36 61.39
CA VAL A 535 -20.66 61.49 60.52
C VAL A 535 -20.08 61.07 59.17
#